data_AF-A0A972FJC3-F1
#
_entry.id   AF-A0A972FJC3-F1
#
_cell.length_a   1.000
_cell.length_b   1.000
_cell.length_c   1.000
_cell.angle_alpha   90.00
_cell.angle_beta   90.00
_cell.angle_gamma   90.00
#
_symmetry.space_group_name_H-M   'P 1'
#
loop_
_entity.id
_entity.type
_entity.pdbx_description
1 polymer ?
#
loop_
_entity_poly.entity_id
_entity_poly.type
_entity_poly.pdbx_seq_one_letter_code
_entity_poly.pdbx_strand_id
1 'polypeptide(L)'
;MKLPQKIKSYFARYGFHSWKEMDWNEKQSAFTYPEEENLLEIGSLLRQLDNAETPDNPKLRMNRKSARIFDSLDDLIPWLRAVILEDLKETSLESDEHGWDFRYFTQKHNSCQDTICICNGLNSKIETGQNCIYAMASIRKFEGKYYGWSNVFPA
;
A
#
# COMPACT_ATOMS: atom_id res chain seq x y z
N MET A 1 6.54 3.48 -18.04
CA MET A 1 5.16 3.03 -18.34
C MET A 1 4.26 4.08 -17.72
N LYS A 2 3.28 4.65 -18.43
CA LYS A 2 2.51 5.79 -17.90
C LYS A 2 1.70 5.39 -16.66
N LEU A 3 1.52 6.27 -15.67
CA LEU A 3 0.82 5.99 -14.41
C LEU A 3 -0.61 5.44 -14.65
N PRO A 4 -1.42 5.95 -15.60
CA PRO A 4 -2.72 5.34 -15.92
C PRO A 4 -2.61 3.92 -16.49
N GLN A 5 -1.53 3.60 -17.20
CA GLN A 5 -1.25 2.24 -17.68
C GLN A 5 -0.71 1.35 -16.56
N LYS A 6 0.10 1.87 -15.62
CA LYS A 6 0.53 1.17 -14.39
C LYS A 6 -0.67 0.84 -13.51
N ILE A 7 -1.58 1.80 -13.33
CA ILE A 7 -2.85 1.64 -12.63
C ILE A 7 -3.72 0.60 -13.34
N LYS A 8 -3.99 0.76 -14.64
CA LYS A 8 -4.80 -0.21 -15.42
C LYS A 8 -4.19 -1.60 -15.45
N SER A 9 -2.88 -1.71 -15.60
CA SER A 9 -2.16 -3.00 -15.57
C SER A 9 -2.14 -3.59 -14.17
N TYR A 10 -2.07 -2.79 -13.10
CA TYR A 10 -2.26 -3.25 -11.72
C TYR A 10 -3.67 -3.84 -11.54
N PHE A 11 -4.72 -3.10 -11.90
CA PHE A 11 -6.10 -3.59 -11.79
C PHE A 11 -6.34 -4.84 -12.66
N ALA A 12 -5.84 -4.84 -13.90
CA ALA A 12 -5.98 -5.95 -14.82
C ALA A 12 -5.16 -7.20 -14.40
N ARG A 13 -3.92 -7.01 -13.93
CA ARG A 13 -3.03 -8.11 -13.52
C ARG A 13 -3.53 -8.79 -12.26
N TYR A 14 -4.14 -8.05 -11.34
CA TYR A 14 -4.57 -8.58 -10.03
C TYR A 14 -6.07 -8.82 -9.89
N GLY A 15 -6.88 -8.55 -10.93
CA GLY A 15 -8.32 -8.85 -10.93
C GLY A 15 -9.13 -8.01 -9.95
N PHE A 16 -8.64 -6.82 -9.60
CA PHE A 16 -9.34 -5.90 -8.73
C PHE A 16 -10.47 -5.21 -9.53
N HIS A 17 -11.71 -5.43 -9.10
CA HIS A 17 -12.92 -4.85 -9.68
C HIS A 17 -13.47 -3.77 -8.76
N SER A 18 -12.89 -2.56 -8.73
CA SER A 18 -13.67 -1.31 -8.58
C SER A 18 -12.79 -0.12 -8.28
N TRP A 19 -13.12 0.94 -9.00
CA TRP A 19 -12.96 2.32 -8.63
C TRP A 19 -14.02 2.59 -7.56
N LYS A 20 -13.64 3.16 -6.43
CA LYS A 20 -14.60 3.78 -5.52
C LYS A 20 -14.21 5.23 -5.38
N GLU A 21 -15.21 6.10 -5.42
CA GLU A 21 -15.11 7.41 -4.82
C GLU A 21 -14.73 7.19 -3.34
N MET A 22 -13.46 7.45 -3.02
CA MET A 22 -13.03 7.57 -1.64
C MET A 22 -12.81 9.05 -1.37
N ASP A 23 -13.36 9.54 -0.26
CA ASP A 23 -12.97 10.79 0.32
C ASP A 23 -11.71 10.56 1.18
N TRP A 24 -10.62 11.21 0.83
CA TRP A 24 -9.37 11.16 1.61
C TRP A 24 -9.52 11.73 3.01
N ASN A 25 -10.49 12.61 3.22
CA ASN A 25 -10.72 13.26 4.51
C ASN A 25 -11.18 12.27 5.59
N GLU A 26 -11.67 11.10 5.20
CA GLU A 26 -12.02 10.02 6.15
C GLU A 26 -10.80 9.22 6.64
N LYS A 27 -9.62 9.41 6.03
CA LYS A 27 -8.39 8.71 6.41
C LYS A 27 -7.56 9.59 7.34
N GLN A 28 -7.55 9.23 8.63
CA GLN A 28 -6.86 9.98 9.69
C GLN A 28 -5.34 10.12 9.48
N SER A 29 -4.74 9.27 8.64
CA SER A 29 -3.28 9.06 8.54
C SER A 29 -2.77 9.22 7.11
N ALA A 30 -3.28 10.20 6.36
CA ALA A 30 -2.93 10.41 4.96
C ALA A 30 -1.75 11.41 4.82
N PHE A 31 -0.71 11.04 4.06
CA PHE A 31 0.51 11.83 3.90
C PHE A 31 1.08 11.76 2.48
N THR A 32 1.92 12.71 2.09
CA THR A 32 2.58 12.71 0.75
C THR A 32 4.02 12.20 0.83
N TYR A 33 4.72 12.49 1.91
CA TYR A 33 6.10 12.07 2.14
C TYR A 33 6.16 11.18 3.40
N PRO A 34 6.94 10.09 3.42
CA PRO A 34 7.06 9.22 4.58
C PRO A 34 8.02 9.84 5.60
N GLU A 35 7.54 10.86 6.31
CA GLU A 35 8.26 11.48 7.42
C GLU A 35 8.26 10.57 8.66
N GLU A 36 9.08 10.89 9.65
CA GLU A 36 9.26 10.05 10.83
C GLU A 36 7.95 9.81 11.59
N GLU A 37 7.11 10.84 11.73
CA GLU A 37 5.79 10.73 12.36
C GLU A 37 4.87 9.73 11.62
N ASN A 38 4.88 9.73 10.29
CA ASN A 38 4.05 8.83 9.50
C ASN A 38 4.57 7.38 9.65
N LEU A 39 5.88 7.20 9.69
CA LEU A 39 6.50 5.89 9.89
C LEU A 39 6.23 5.34 11.29
N LEU A 40 6.23 6.19 12.32
CA LEU A 40 5.84 5.83 13.69
C LEU A 40 4.39 5.40 13.76
N GLU A 41 3.49 6.10 13.07
CA GLU A 41 2.07 5.75 13.00
C GLU A 41 1.84 4.41 12.29
N ILE A 42 2.49 4.20 11.14
CA ILE A 42 2.52 2.91 10.44
C ILE A 42 3.00 1.81 11.40
N GLY A 43 4.09 2.05 12.12
CA GLY A 43 4.64 1.12 13.10
C GLY A 43 3.65 0.80 14.22
N SER A 44 2.95 1.80 14.75
CA SER A 44 1.92 1.62 15.79
C SER A 44 0.79 0.71 15.32
N LEU A 45 0.30 0.91 14.11
CA LEU A 45 -0.74 0.06 13.52
C LEU A 45 -0.25 -1.37 13.29
N LEU A 46 0.99 -1.54 12.80
CA LEU A 46 1.58 -2.86 12.57
C LEU A 46 1.89 -3.64 13.86
N ARG A 47 2.11 -2.95 15.00
CA ARG A 47 2.21 -3.61 16.32
C ARG A 47 0.91 -4.29 16.73
N GLN A 48 -0.22 -3.73 16.31
CA GLN A 48 -1.56 -4.23 16.61
C GLN A 48 -1.99 -5.39 15.71
N LEU A 49 -1.14 -5.83 14.76
CA LEU A 49 -1.41 -7.02 13.97
C LEU A 49 -1.34 -8.26 14.86
N ASP A 50 -2.47 -8.97 14.91
CA ASP A 50 -2.52 -10.33 15.44
C ASP A 50 -1.76 -11.29 14.53
N ASN A 51 -1.31 -12.41 15.09
CA ASN A 51 -0.77 -13.49 14.28
C ASN A 51 -1.90 -14.11 13.45
N ALA A 52 -1.71 -14.13 12.14
CA ALA A 52 -2.52 -14.91 11.22
C ALA A 52 -2.36 -16.41 11.50
N GLU A 53 -3.33 -17.23 11.07
CA GLU A 53 -3.19 -18.70 11.10
C GLU A 53 -2.16 -19.21 10.09
N THR A 54 -2.00 -18.47 8.98
CA THR A 54 -1.03 -18.77 7.93
C THR A 54 -0.63 -17.48 7.22
N PRO A 55 0.64 -17.32 6.79
CA PRO A 55 1.06 -16.18 5.99
C PRO A 55 0.44 -16.22 4.58
N ASP A 56 0.08 -17.40 4.07
CA ASP A 56 -0.49 -17.56 2.73
C ASP A 56 -1.94 -17.06 2.68
N ASN A 57 -2.31 -16.40 1.59
CA ASN A 57 -3.70 -16.05 1.28
C ASN A 57 -3.92 -16.10 -0.25
N PRO A 58 -4.44 -17.23 -0.78
CA PRO A 58 -4.67 -17.39 -2.21
C PRO A 58 -5.64 -16.35 -2.80
N LYS A 59 -6.65 -15.91 -2.03
CA LYS A 59 -7.61 -14.89 -2.49
C LYS A 59 -6.93 -13.55 -2.74
N LEU A 60 -5.90 -13.24 -1.96
CA LEU A 60 -5.09 -12.04 -2.12
C LEU A 60 -3.77 -12.30 -2.87
N ARG A 61 -3.58 -13.51 -3.40
CA ARG A 61 -2.36 -13.97 -4.09
C ARG A 61 -1.09 -13.77 -3.26
N MET A 62 -1.21 -13.84 -1.94
CA MET A 62 -0.09 -13.77 -1.01
C MET A 62 0.46 -15.18 -0.83
N ASN A 63 1.70 -15.39 -1.27
CA ASN A 63 2.42 -16.64 -1.06
C ASN A 63 3.62 -16.37 -0.17
N ARG A 64 3.82 -17.17 0.87
CA ARG A 64 4.95 -17.04 1.80
C ARG A 64 6.32 -17.10 1.12
N LYS A 65 6.44 -17.80 -0.01
CA LYS A 65 7.69 -17.94 -0.77
C LYS A 65 8.08 -16.66 -1.50
N SER A 66 7.10 -15.81 -1.83
CA SER A 66 7.33 -14.50 -2.46
C SER A 66 7.29 -13.35 -1.46
N ALA A 67 7.12 -13.65 -0.16
CA ALA A 67 7.14 -12.65 0.89
C ALA A 67 8.58 -12.31 1.26
N ARG A 68 8.84 -11.03 1.49
CA ARG A 68 10.01 -10.62 2.26
C ARG A 68 9.68 -10.79 3.74
N ILE A 69 10.58 -11.44 4.48
CA ILE A 69 10.38 -11.78 5.89
C ILE A 69 11.21 -10.82 6.75
N PHE A 70 10.60 -10.31 7.81
CA PHE A 70 11.23 -9.41 8.77
C PHE A 70 11.00 -9.94 10.18
N ASP A 71 12.06 -9.96 10.99
CA ASP A 71 11.98 -10.45 12.36
C ASP A 71 11.43 -9.38 13.32
N SER A 72 11.53 -8.10 12.94
CA SER A 72 11.09 -6.97 13.76
C SER A 72 10.47 -5.84 12.94
N LEU A 73 9.83 -4.90 13.63
CA LEU A 73 9.39 -3.65 13.01
C LEU A 73 10.56 -2.74 12.62
N ASP A 74 11.67 -2.82 13.36
CA ASP A 74 12.88 -2.04 13.07
C ASP A 74 13.47 -2.41 11.71
N ASP A 75 13.27 -3.65 11.27
CA ASP A 75 13.65 -4.12 9.92
C ASP A 75 12.57 -3.80 8.86
N LEU A 76 11.30 -3.89 9.25
CA LEU A 76 10.17 -3.71 8.33
C LEU A 76 9.97 -2.23 7.93
N ILE A 77 10.06 -1.31 8.89
CA ILE A 77 9.77 0.12 8.65
C ILE A 77 10.72 0.74 7.62
N PRO A 78 12.05 0.51 7.67
CA PRO A 78 12.96 0.97 6.62
C PRO A 78 12.60 0.42 5.23
N TRP A 79 12.16 -0.84 5.15
CA TRP A 79 11.71 -1.40 3.88
C TRP A 79 10.42 -0.75 3.37
N LEU A 80 9.43 -0.49 4.25
CA LEU A 80 8.22 0.23 3.88
C LEU A 80 8.51 1.65 3.41
N ARG A 81 9.43 2.35 4.09
CA ARG A 81 9.91 3.67 3.65
C ARG A 81 10.48 3.60 2.23
N ALA A 82 11.32 2.60 1.95
CA ALA A 82 11.89 2.42 0.61
C ALA A 82 10.81 2.15 -0.45
N VAL A 83 9.79 1.34 -0.13
CA VAL A 83 8.64 1.08 -1.02
C VAL A 83 7.89 2.37 -1.35
N ILE A 84 7.58 3.19 -0.33
CA ILE A 84 6.84 4.45 -0.51
C ILE A 84 7.67 5.44 -1.33
N LEU A 85 8.96 5.60 -1.01
CA LEU A 85 9.85 6.52 -1.72
C LEU A 85 10.03 6.14 -3.19
N GLU A 86 10.06 4.85 -3.51
CA GLU A 86 10.18 4.39 -4.88
C GLU A 86 8.89 4.64 -5.68
N ASP A 87 7.71 4.40 -5.08
CA ASP A 87 6.44 4.79 -5.72
C ASP A 87 6.31 6.31 -5.89
N LEU A 88 6.76 7.09 -4.90
CA LEU A 88 6.71 8.55 -4.91
C LEU A 88 7.47 9.17 -6.08
N LYS A 89 8.63 8.62 -6.45
CA LYS A 89 9.41 9.13 -7.58
C LYS A 89 8.61 9.12 -8.89
N GLU A 90 7.87 8.06 -9.15
CA GLU A 90 7.04 7.94 -10.36
C GLU A 90 5.73 8.71 -10.20
N THR A 91 5.07 8.56 -9.06
CA THR A 91 3.77 9.19 -8.79
C THR A 91 3.86 10.71 -8.82
N SER A 92 4.92 11.32 -8.27
CA SER A 92 5.09 12.78 -8.30
C SER A 92 5.18 13.34 -9.72
N LEU A 93 6.04 12.76 -10.56
CA LEU A 93 6.22 13.18 -11.95
C LEU A 93 4.92 13.08 -12.74
N GLU A 94 4.24 11.95 -12.64
CA GLU A 94 3.03 11.68 -13.42
C GLU A 94 1.82 12.45 -12.89
N SER A 95 1.77 12.73 -11.58
CA SER A 95 0.70 13.55 -10.99
C SER A 95 0.81 15.01 -11.44
N ASP A 96 2.02 15.55 -11.54
CA ASP A 96 2.24 16.90 -12.06
C ASP A 96 1.89 16.99 -13.55
N GLU A 97 2.29 16.01 -14.37
CA GLU A 97 2.00 15.98 -15.82
C GLU A 97 0.49 15.89 -16.11
N HIS A 98 -0.24 15.12 -15.30
CA HIS A 98 -1.64 14.78 -15.58
C HIS A 98 -2.65 15.48 -14.66
N GLY A 99 -2.19 16.37 -13.77
CA GLY A 99 -3.05 17.12 -12.87
C GLY A 99 -3.74 16.24 -11.82
N TRP A 100 -3.00 15.37 -11.15
CA TRP A 100 -3.49 14.56 -10.03
C TRP A 100 -2.95 15.11 -8.71
N ASP A 101 -3.73 14.92 -7.65
CA ASP A 101 -3.20 14.87 -6.29
C ASP A 101 -3.02 13.41 -5.90
N PHE A 102 -2.14 13.17 -4.92
CA PHE A 102 -1.99 11.85 -4.32
C PHE A 102 -1.67 11.91 -2.83
N ARG A 103 -2.08 10.86 -2.12
CA ARG A 103 -1.77 10.66 -0.70
C ARG A 103 -1.59 9.18 -0.39
N TYR A 104 -0.58 8.89 0.40
CA TYR A 104 -0.33 7.60 1.01
C TYR A 104 -1.08 7.46 2.31
N PHE A 105 -1.52 6.25 2.63
CA PHE A 105 -2.17 5.94 3.89
C PHE A 105 -2.12 4.45 4.18
N THR A 106 -2.36 4.10 5.43
CA THR A 106 -2.52 2.71 5.86
C THR A 106 -3.96 2.34 6.09
N GLN A 107 -4.31 1.11 5.78
CA GLN A 107 -5.62 0.56 6.13
C GLN A 107 -5.57 -0.95 6.33
N LYS A 108 -6.47 -1.47 7.17
CA LYS A 108 -6.74 -2.91 7.20
C LYS A 108 -7.38 -3.35 5.88
N HIS A 109 -7.07 -4.56 5.43
CA HIS A 109 -7.68 -5.11 4.24
C HIS A 109 -9.16 -5.44 4.52
N ASN A 110 -10.08 -4.94 3.68
CA ASN A 110 -11.53 -5.05 3.91
C ASN A 110 -12.01 -6.49 4.13
N SER A 111 -11.44 -7.46 3.39
CA SER A 111 -11.79 -8.88 3.49
C SER A 111 -10.81 -9.73 4.32
N CYS A 112 -9.78 -9.12 4.92
CA CYS A 112 -8.72 -9.85 5.63
C CYS A 112 -8.17 -8.98 6.78
N GLN A 113 -8.80 -9.07 7.95
CA GLN A 113 -8.55 -8.15 9.07
C GLN A 113 -7.16 -8.29 9.70
N ASP A 114 -6.48 -9.42 9.47
CA ASP A 114 -5.10 -9.71 9.88
C ASP A 114 -4.05 -9.20 8.87
N THR A 115 -4.47 -8.38 7.92
CA THR A 115 -3.63 -7.82 6.87
C THR A 115 -3.74 -6.30 6.87
N ILE A 116 -2.60 -5.62 6.97
CA ILE A 116 -2.50 -4.17 6.78
C ILE A 116 -1.91 -3.90 5.41
N CYS A 117 -2.48 -2.94 4.70
CA CYS A 117 -1.97 -2.45 3.43
C CYS A 117 -1.43 -1.03 3.58
N ILE A 118 -0.32 -0.75 2.89
CA ILE A 118 0.10 0.61 2.57
C ILE A 118 -0.45 0.92 1.19
N CYS A 119 -1.25 1.97 1.09
CA CYS A 119 -1.96 2.35 -0.11
C CYS A 119 -1.51 3.71 -0.61
N ASN A 120 -1.65 3.91 -1.92
CA ASN A 120 -1.61 5.23 -2.55
C ASN A 120 -2.99 5.52 -3.13
N GLY A 121 -3.56 6.67 -2.78
CA GLY A 121 -4.77 7.23 -3.33
C GLY A 121 -4.46 8.39 -4.27
N LEU A 122 -5.12 8.45 -5.41
CA LEU A 122 -4.96 9.42 -6.48
C LEU A 122 -6.31 10.07 -6.79
N ASN A 123 -6.38 11.40 -6.84
CA ASN A 123 -7.58 12.14 -7.21
C ASN A 123 -7.24 13.11 -8.34
N SER A 124 -8.03 13.11 -9.40
CA SER A 124 -7.86 14.07 -10.50
C SER A 124 -8.28 15.48 -10.06
N LYS A 125 -7.46 16.49 -10.38
CA LYS A 125 -7.80 17.92 -10.23
C LYS A 125 -8.66 18.43 -11.38
N ILE A 126 -8.68 17.70 -12.49
CA ILE A 126 -9.26 18.14 -13.76
C ILE A 126 -10.68 17.57 -13.91
N GLU A 127 -10.86 16.29 -13.58
CA GLU A 127 -12.11 15.56 -13.79
C GLU A 127 -12.64 15.01 -12.46
N THR A 128 -13.79 15.51 -12.03
CA THR A 128 -14.47 15.04 -10.82
C THR A 128 -14.86 13.57 -10.95
N GLY A 129 -14.62 12.76 -9.91
CA GLY A 129 -15.00 11.34 -9.85
C GLY A 129 -13.95 10.36 -10.36
N GLN A 130 -12.79 10.83 -10.82
CA GLN A 130 -11.65 9.96 -11.12
C GLN A 130 -10.74 9.82 -9.90
N ASN A 131 -11.14 8.92 -9.00
CA ASN A 131 -10.34 8.55 -7.83
C ASN A 131 -9.83 7.11 -7.98
N CYS A 132 -8.56 6.89 -7.68
CA CYS A 132 -7.90 5.59 -7.77
C CYS A 132 -7.19 5.27 -6.46
N ILE A 133 -7.26 4.01 -6.01
CA ILE A 133 -6.49 3.52 -4.86
C ILE A 133 -5.86 2.19 -5.24
N TYR A 134 -4.57 2.04 -4.95
CA TYR A 134 -3.89 0.76 -5.05
C TYR A 134 -3.04 0.49 -3.81
N ALA A 135 -2.79 -0.79 -3.53
CA ALA A 135 -1.92 -1.22 -2.44
C ALA A 135 -0.50 -1.39 -2.98
N MET A 136 0.46 -0.66 -2.39
CA MET A 136 1.88 -0.77 -2.72
C MET A 136 2.54 -1.91 -1.96
N ALA A 137 2.10 -2.11 -0.72
CA ALA A 137 2.56 -3.17 0.14
C ALA A 137 1.41 -3.76 0.96
N SER A 138 1.54 -5.04 1.27
CA SER A 138 0.68 -5.75 2.20
C SER A 138 1.53 -6.46 3.25
N ILE A 139 1.07 -6.43 4.49
CA ILE A 139 1.80 -6.90 5.65
C ILE A 139 0.90 -7.81 6.48
N ARG A 140 1.41 -8.98 6.81
CA ARG A 140 0.80 -9.92 7.77
C ARG A 140 1.82 -10.31 8.82
N LYS A 141 1.34 -10.67 10.01
CA LYS A 141 2.17 -11.22 11.08
C LYS A 141 1.89 -12.71 11.22
N PHE A 142 2.91 -13.53 11.32
CA PHE A 142 2.78 -14.97 11.54
C PHE A 142 3.96 -15.47 12.36
N GLU A 143 3.68 -16.22 13.42
CA GLU A 143 4.69 -16.74 14.37
C GLU A 143 5.66 -15.65 14.86
N GLY A 144 5.14 -14.45 15.12
CA GLY A 144 5.92 -13.31 15.61
C GLY A 144 6.71 -12.55 14.55
N LYS A 145 6.80 -13.07 13.31
CA LYS A 145 7.50 -12.42 12.18
C LYS A 145 6.54 -11.66 11.29
N TYR A 146 7.06 -10.66 10.58
CA TYR A 146 6.31 -9.89 9.59
C TYR A 146 6.62 -10.39 8.18
N TYR A 147 5.57 -10.58 7.40
CA TYR A 147 5.62 -10.99 6.00
C TYR A 147 5.12 -9.82 5.16
N GLY A 148 6.01 -9.27 4.34
CA GLY A 148 5.74 -8.15 3.45
C GLY A 148 5.71 -8.58 2.00
N TRP A 149 4.67 -8.17 1.28
CA TRP A 149 4.59 -8.26 -0.18
C TRP A 149 4.57 -6.84 -0.73
N SER A 150 5.33 -6.57 -1.81
CA SER A 150 5.30 -5.28 -2.49
C SER A 150 5.15 -5.47 -3.98
N ASN A 151 4.38 -4.56 -4.59
CA ASN A 151 4.25 -4.47 -6.05
C ASN A 151 5.33 -3.58 -6.68
N VAL A 152 6.14 -2.90 -5.86
CA VAL A 152 7.23 -2.02 -6.27
C VAL A 152 8.55 -2.80 -6.36
N PHE A 153 8.80 -3.69 -5.41
CA PHE A 153 9.92 -4.62 -5.42
C PHE A 153 9.40 -6.07 -5.50
N PRO A 154 9.16 -6.61 -6.70
CA PRO A 154 8.87 -8.04 -6.82
C PRO A 154 10.10 -8.84 -6.36
N ALA A 155 9.84 -9.88 -5.57
CA ALA A 155 10.84 -10.85 -5.08
C ALA A 155 11.45 -11.66 -6.22
#